data_AF-A0A370X1L7-F1
#
_entry.id   AF-A0A370X1L7-F1
#
_cell.length_a   1.000
_cell.length_b   1.000
_cell.length_c   1.000
_cell.angle_alpha   90.00
_cell.angle_beta   90.00
_cell.angle_gamma   90.00
#
_symmetry.space_group_name_H-M   'P 1'
#
loop_
_entity.id
_entity.type
_entity.pdbx_description
1 polymer ?
#
loop_
_entity_poly.entity_id
_entity_poly.type
_entity_poly.pdbx_seq_one_letter_code
_entity_poly.pdbx_strand_id
1 'polypeptide(L)'
;MESESPHAVHDAIDVLAGSLWFETLRHDLQQTTAYGVGKRVQPHTYQSRVQGRWPQHHNLWAKYARALHLPGADTVMAANQVVPKSGDILTGAVWTVLDTSKPMGDSGDELLRGLHHGVQRAVFKPGPLEYGHYVRRSALNLPLKLLESRPDLDAVAATVVLLREAYERGNRSRAFDIGRSLHATLLMVASCMPLCDIATELMAFLSGRYFLWRPTTKWHSIWMPLSFMRRRGASIACC
;
A
#
# COMPACT_ATOMS: atom_id res chain seq x y z
N MET A 1 -15.59 -13.02 17.24
CA MET A 1 -15.05 -11.86 16.51
C MET A 1 -13.95 -11.30 17.39
N GLU A 2 -12.73 -11.83 17.26
CA GLU A 2 -11.58 -11.17 17.89
C GLU A 2 -11.32 -9.92 17.05
N SER A 3 -11.78 -8.77 17.53
CA SER A 3 -11.33 -7.49 16.98
C SER A 3 -9.83 -7.43 17.19
N GLU A 4 -9.06 -7.47 16.10
CA GLU A 4 -7.65 -7.09 16.17
C GLU A 4 -7.56 -5.71 16.83
N SER A 5 -6.62 -5.57 17.76
CA SER A 5 -6.37 -4.29 18.40
C SER A 5 -6.11 -3.23 17.32
N PRO A 6 -6.71 -2.02 17.40
CA PRO A 6 -6.43 -0.92 16.48
C PRO A 6 -4.92 -0.66 16.29
N HIS A 7 -4.12 -0.94 17.33
CA HIS A 7 -2.66 -0.85 17.27
C HIS A 7 -2.05 -1.81 16.23
N ALA A 8 -2.53 -3.04 16.13
CA ALA A 8 -2.01 -4.02 15.17
C ALA A 8 -2.35 -3.66 13.71
N VAL A 9 -3.47 -2.98 13.46
CA VAL A 9 -3.82 -2.45 12.13
C VAL A 9 -2.90 -1.30 11.77
N HIS A 10 -2.67 -0.38 12.70
CA HIS A 10 -1.78 0.75 12.50
C HIS A 10 -0.33 0.30 12.24
N ASP A 11 0.20 -0.60 13.07
CA ASP A 11 1.55 -1.15 12.90
C ASP A 11 1.73 -1.82 11.53
N ALA A 12 0.71 -2.56 11.06
CA ALA A 12 0.76 -3.21 9.76
C ALA A 12 0.72 -2.19 8.59
N ILE A 13 -0.04 -1.10 8.75
CA ILE A 13 -0.07 -0.01 7.78
C ILE A 13 1.27 0.71 7.75
N ASP A 14 1.88 0.98 8.90
CA ASP A 14 3.20 1.60 8.99
C ASP A 14 4.28 0.74 8.32
N VAL A 15 4.20 -0.59 8.48
CA VAL A 15 5.07 -1.52 7.78
C VAL A 15 4.90 -1.42 6.25
N LEU A 16 3.65 -1.38 5.75
CA LEU A 16 3.38 -1.24 4.32
C LEU A 16 3.86 0.11 3.78
N ALA A 17 3.56 1.20 4.47
CA ALA A 17 3.92 2.56 4.08
C ALA A 17 5.45 2.74 4.06
N GLY A 18 6.13 2.30 5.12
CA GLY A 18 7.58 2.34 5.23
C GLY A 18 8.28 1.50 4.16
N SER A 19 7.75 0.29 3.88
CA SER A 19 8.28 -0.58 2.83
C SER A 19 8.11 0.06 1.45
N LEU A 20 6.90 0.54 1.12
CA LEU A 20 6.63 1.17 -0.18
C LEU A 20 7.50 2.41 -0.39
N TRP A 21 7.63 3.24 0.64
CA TRP A 21 8.49 4.43 0.60
C TRP A 21 9.95 4.05 0.31
N PHE A 22 10.50 3.09 1.05
CA PHE A 22 11.88 2.66 0.86
C PHE A 22 12.09 2.05 -0.53
N GLU A 23 11.19 1.19 -0.99
CA GLU A 23 11.29 0.52 -2.30
C GLU A 23 11.16 1.52 -3.45
N THR A 24 10.33 2.56 -3.29
CA THR A 24 10.27 3.68 -4.24
C THR A 24 11.60 4.41 -4.34
N LEU A 25 12.21 4.76 -3.18
CA LEU A 25 13.54 5.39 -3.18
C LEU A 25 14.60 4.48 -3.80
N ARG A 26 14.58 3.18 -3.49
CA ARG A 26 15.53 2.20 -4.03
C ARG A 26 15.44 2.14 -5.55
N HIS A 27 14.22 2.07 -6.08
CA HIS A 27 13.94 2.03 -7.51
C HIS A 27 14.39 3.32 -8.21
N ASP A 28 13.93 4.48 -7.74
CA ASP A 28 14.17 5.77 -8.40
C ASP A 28 15.63 6.22 -8.33
N LEU A 29 16.33 5.87 -7.24
CA LEU A 29 17.77 6.12 -7.10
C LEU A 29 18.64 5.04 -7.77
N GLN A 30 18.03 4.01 -8.37
CA GLN A 30 18.70 2.88 -9.00
C GLN A 30 19.73 2.23 -8.07
N GLN A 31 19.35 2.00 -6.81
CA GLN A 31 20.22 1.39 -5.81
C GLN A 31 19.82 -0.07 -5.57
N THR A 32 20.80 -0.92 -5.32
CA THR A 32 20.56 -2.34 -5.00
C THR A 32 20.63 -2.63 -3.51
N THR A 33 21.11 -1.68 -2.71
CA THR A 33 21.32 -1.87 -1.26
C THR A 33 20.79 -0.69 -0.47
N ALA A 34 20.35 -0.96 0.76
CA ALA A 34 19.96 0.08 1.72
C ALA A 34 21.09 1.07 2.02
N TYR A 35 22.34 0.59 2.02
CA TYR A 35 23.52 1.45 2.14
C TYR A 35 23.61 2.44 0.96
N GLY A 36 23.40 1.97 -0.26
CA GLY A 36 23.41 2.81 -1.47
C GLY A 36 22.32 3.88 -1.43
N VAL A 37 21.10 3.51 -1.04
CA VAL A 37 20.00 4.47 -0.84
C VAL A 37 20.40 5.53 0.18
N GLY A 38 20.88 5.12 1.35
CA GLY A 38 21.26 6.08 2.39
C GLY A 38 22.40 6.99 2.01
N LYS A 39 23.41 6.48 1.30
CA LYS A 39 24.53 7.30 0.80
C LYS A 39 24.07 8.35 -0.21
N ARG A 40 23.03 8.06 -1.01
CA ARG A 40 22.44 9.03 -1.95
C ARG A 40 21.58 10.07 -1.25
N VAL A 41 20.77 9.66 -0.27
CA VAL A 41 19.82 10.55 0.41
C VAL A 41 20.50 11.42 1.47
N GLN A 42 21.42 10.87 2.27
CA GLN A 42 22.10 11.55 3.36
C GLN A 42 23.63 11.32 3.32
N PRO A 43 24.34 11.78 2.26
CA PRO A 43 25.76 11.49 2.07
C PRO A 43 26.65 11.94 3.22
N HIS A 44 26.27 13.02 3.92
CA HIS A 44 27.00 13.57 5.06
C HIS A 44 27.10 12.58 6.24
N THR A 45 26.14 11.66 6.39
CA THR A 45 26.16 10.64 7.46
C THR A 45 27.17 9.51 7.22
N TYR A 46 27.76 9.46 6.02
CA TYR A 46 28.71 8.44 5.57
C TYR A 46 30.14 8.97 5.39
N GLN A 47 30.39 10.24 5.70
CA GLN A 47 31.73 10.82 5.59
C GLN A 47 32.68 10.21 6.64
N SER A 48 33.91 9.91 6.22
CA SER A 48 34.93 9.33 7.09
C SER A 48 35.43 10.33 8.13
N ARG A 49 35.35 9.94 9.41
CA ARG A 49 36.28 10.25 10.51
C ARG A 49 36.90 11.65 10.57
N VAL A 50 36.17 12.72 10.26
CA VAL A 50 36.63 14.06 10.62
C VAL A 50 36.30 14.26 12.10
N GLN A 51 37.33 14.39 12.95
CA GLN A 51 37.26 14.62 14.41
C GLN A 51 36.78 13.45 15.30
N GLY A 52 37.25 12.21 15.08
CA GLY A 52 37.17 11.15 16.10
C GLY A 52 35.75 10.63 16.45
N ARG A 53 34.69 11.10 15.78
CA ARG A 53 33.34 10.54 15.89
C ARG A 53 33.13 9.38 14.93
N TRP A 54 32.51 8.32 15.44
CA TRP A 54 32.06 7.18 14.65
C TRP A 54 30.92 7.60 13.70
N PRO A 55 30.84 7.05 12.47
CA PRO A 55 29.69 7.23 11.59
C PRO A 55 28.41 6.79 12.30
N GLN A 56 27.45 7.70 12.49
CA GLN A 56 26.37 7.53 13.45
C GLN A 56 25.24 6.57 13.01
N HIS A 57 25.21 6.10 11.74
CA HIS A 57 24.00 5.49 11.17
C HIS A 57 24.17 4.22 10.32
N HIS A 58 25.20 3.39 10.58
CA HIS A 58 25.51 2.20 9.78
C HIS A 58 24.36 1.19 9.58
N ASN A 59 23.29 1.23 10.39
CA ASN A 59 22.16 0.31 10.29
C ASN A 59 20.79 1.01 10.16
N LEU A 60 20.74 2.34 10.01
CA LEU A 60 19.46 3.07 9.96
C LEU A 60 18.67 2.71 8.69
N TRP A 61 19.31 2.81 7.53
CA TRP A 61 18.68 2.52 6.25
C TRP A 61 18.29 1.05 6.08
N ALA A 62 19.03 0.14 6.72
CA ALA A 62 18.66 -1.27 6.75
C ALA A 62 17.44 -1.55 7.64
N LYS A 63 17.16 -0.70 8.65
CA LYS A 63 15.90 -0.74 9.40
C LYS A 63 14.73 -0.23 8.58
N TYR A 64 14.93 0.85 7.80
CA TYR A 64 13.92 1.34 6.86
C TYR A 64 13.59 0.33 5.77
N ALA A 65 14.61 -0.34 5.22
CA ALA A 65 14.45 -1.41 4.22
C ALA A 65 13.62 -2.62 4.72
N ARG A 66 13.55 -2.81 6.04
CA ARG A 66 12.75 -3.87 6.67
C ARG A 66 11.47 -3.33 7.29
N ALA A 67 11.17 -2.05 7.06
CA ALA A 67 10.09 -1.30 7.68
C ALA A 67 9.98 -1.50 9.21
N LEU A 68 11.12 -1.65 9.88
CA LEU A 68 11.17 -1.73 11.35
C LEU A 68 10.99 -0.37 12.02
N HIS A 69 11.25 0.70 11.27
CA HIS A 69 11.16 2.08 11.70
C HIS A 69 10.62 2.91 10.54
N LEU A 70 9.77 3.89 10.83
CA LEU A 70 9.45 4.95 9.88
C LEU A 70 10.55 6.03 9.88
N PRO A 71 10.80 6.69 8.74
CA PRO A 71 11.74 7.79 8.68
C PRO A 71 11.22 9.01 9.46
N GLY A 72 12.13 9.70 10.14
CA GLY A 72 11.82 10.99 10.76
C GLY A 72 11.74 12.12 9.74
N ALA A 73 11.22 13.29 10.15
CA ALA A 73 11.02 14.45 9.29
C ALA A 73 12.28 14.87 8.53
N ASP A 74 13.45 14.88 9.18
CA ASP A 74 14.73 15.23 8.54
C ASP A 74 15.12 14.25 7.43
N THR A 75 14.87 12.95 7.65
CA THR A 75 15.12 11.91 6.64
C THR A 75 14.16 12.03 5.47
N VAL A 76 12.87 12.29 5.74
CA VAL A 76 11.86 12.52 4.69
C VAL A 76 12.19 13.77 3.87
N MET A 77 12.61 14.85 4.52
CA MET A 77 13.03 16.07 3.85
C MET A 77 14.25 15.82 2.96
N ALA A 78 15.26 15.10 3.45
CA ALA A 78 16.43 14.73 2.65
C ALA A 78 16.05 13.82 1.47
N ALA A 79 15.14 12.87 1.67
CA ALA A 79 14.64 12.00 0.61
C ALA A 79 13.89 12.80 -0.48
N ASN A 80 13.06 13.75 -0.09
CA ASN A 80 12.34 14.64 -1.01
C ASN A 80 13.25 15.52 -1.87
N GLN A 81 14.47 15.83 -1.40
CA GLN A 81 15.45 16.58 -2.21
C GLN A 81 16.02 15.75 -3.36
N VAL A 82 16.10 14.42 -3.21
CA VAL A 82 16.66 13.52 -4.23
C VAL A 82 15.60 12.79 -5.06
N VAL A 83 14.47 12.46 -4.44
CA VAL A 83 13.27 11.88 -5.07
C VAL A 83 12.08 12.76 -4.68
N PRO A 84 11.71 13.73 -5.53
CA PRO A 84 10.63 14.67 -5.23
C PRO A 84 9.34 13.96 -4.83
N LYS A 85 8.70 14.45 -3.77
CA LYS A 85 7.41 13.94 -3.25
C LYS A 85 7.44 12.50 -2.71
N SER A 86 8.61 11.89 -2.52
CA SER A 86 8.69 10.57 -1.87
C SER A 86 7.98 10.52 -0.51
N GLY A 87 8.02 11.60 0.26
CA GLY A 87 7.33 11.71 1.55
C GLY A 87 5.81 11.59 1.48
N ASP A 88 5.18 11.95 0.34
CA ASP A 88 3.73 11.86 0.16
C ASP A 88 3.25 10.41 0.25
N ILE A 89 4.14 9.43 -0.05
CA ILE A 89 3.86 8.00 0.09
C ILE A 89 3.55 7.65 1.54
N LEU A 90 4.22 8.25 2.53
CA LEU A 90 4.04 7.92 3.94
C LEU A 90 2.74 8.48 4.51
N THR A 91 2.27 9.60 3.96
CA THR A 91 1.09 10.33 4.45
C THR A 91 -0.10 10.22 3.50
N GLY A 92 -0.04 9.30 2.53
CA GLY A 92 -1.07 9.14 1.50
C GLY A 92 -2.43 8.77 2.10
N ALA A 93 -3.50 9.33 1.54
CA ALA A 93 -4.88 9.04 1.96
C ALA A 93 -5.22 7.54 1.89
N VAL A 94 -4.53 6.79 1.01
CA VAL A 94 -4.65 5.34 0.88
C VAL A 94 -4.52 4.60 2.22
N TRP A 95 -3.63 5.04 3.11
CA TRP A 95 -3.44 4.39 4.41
C TRP A 95 -4.63 4.59 5.33
N THR A 96 -5.24 5.78 5.30
CA THR A 96 -6.49 6.06 6.01
C THR A 96 -7.64 5.21 5.47
N VAL A 97 -7.67 4.98 4.15
CA VAL A 97 -8.69 4.13 3.51
C VAL A 97 -8.54 2.65 3.88
N LEU A 98 -7.29 2.17 3.97
CA LEU A 98 -6.99 0.79 4.32
C LEU A 98 -7.11 0.49 5.82
N ASP A 99 -7.19 1.51 6.66
CA ASP A 99 -7.44 1.37 8.09
C ASP A 99 -8.87 0.86 8.35
N THR A 100 -8.96 -0.42 8.73
CA THR A 100 -10.20 -1.10 9.10
C THR A 100 -10.54 -0.98 10.58
N SER A 101 -9.71 -0.32 11.38
CA SER A 101 -9.96 -0.21 12.82
C SER A 101 -11.23 0.58 13.14
N LYS A 102 -11.70 1.42 12.19
CA LYS A 102 -12.91 2.23 12.32
C LYS A 102 -14.01 1.72 11.38
N PRO A 103 -15.27 1.70 11.83
CA PRO A 103 -16.41 1.48 10.94
C PRO A 103 -16.46 2.59 9.89
N MET A 104 -16.82 2.24 8.66
CA MET A 104 -16.81 3.20 7.55
C MET A 104 -18.03 4.12 7.59
N GLY A 105 -19.20 3.57 7.97
CA GLY A 105 -20.44 4.32 8.01
C GLY A 105 -20.74 4.98 6.65
N ASP A 106 -21.20 6.23 6.70
CA ASP A 106 -21.51 7.02 5.49
C ASP A 106 -20.29 7.75 4.90
N SER A 107 -19.09 7.54 5.42
CA SER A 107 -17.86 8.24 5.00
C SER A 107 -17.20 7.67 3.73
N GLY A 108 -17.81 6.68 3.06
CA GLY A 108 -17.23 6.04 1.86
C GLY A 108 -16.93 7.03 0.72
N ASP A 109 -17.82 8.01 0.48
CA ASP A 109 -17.59 9.06 -0.51
C ASP A 109 -16.42 9.98 -0.14
N GLU A 110 -16.26 10.30 1.13
CA GLU A 110 -15.18 11.15 1.63
C GLU A 110 -13.82 10.45 1.49
N LEU A 111 -13.76 9.18 1.86
CA LEU A 111 -12.57 8.34 1.66
C LEU A 111 -12.13 8.30 0.19
N LEU A 112 -13.07 8.16 -0.74
CA LEU A 112 -12.77 8.14 -2.17
C LEU A 112 -12.39 9.51 -2.76
N ARG A 113 -12.84 10.60 -2.15
CA ARG A 113 -12.38 11.96 -2.50
C ARG A 113 -10.94 12.21 -2.08
N GLY A 114 -10.46 11.53 -1.04
CA GLY A 114 -9.07 11.62 -0.59
C GLY A 114 -8.07 10.92 -1.53
N LEU A 115 -8.52 9.95 -2.33
CA LEU A 115 -7.69 9.23 -3.28
C LEU A 115 -7.33 10.10 -4.49
N HIS A 116 -6.29 9.73 -5.22
CA HIS A 116 -5.80 10.51 -6.33
C HIS A 116 -6.83 10.65 -7.48
N HIS A 117 -6.64 11.66 -8.32
CA HIS A 117 -7.61 12.02 -9.37
C HIS A 117 -7.92 10.88 -10.37
N GLY A 118 -6.97 9.97 -10.62
CA GLY A 118 -7.17 8.82 -11.51
C GLY A 118 -8.30 7.89 -11.05
N VAL A 119 -8.29 7.55 -9.76
CA VAL A 119 -9.34 6.77 -9.11
C VAL A 119 -10.64 7.55 -8.97
N GLN A 120 -10.57 8.85 -8.66
CA GLN A 120 -11.78 9.68 -8.59
C GLN A 120 -12.54 9.66 -9.93
N ARG A 121 -11.83 9.76 -11.07
CA ARG A 121 -12.44 9.66 -12.41
C ARG A 121 -13.04 8.28 -12.70
N ALA A 122 -12.51 7.23 -12.11
CA ALA A 122 -13.03 5.87 -12.25
C ALA A 122 -14.37 5.71 -11.52
N VAL A 123 -14.48 6.26 -10.31
CA VAL A 123 -15.64 6.06 -9.42
C VAL A 123 -16.74 7.12 -9.62
N PHE A 124 -16.35 8.37 -9.84
CA PHE A 124 -17.27 9.50 -10.01
C PHE A 124 -17.53 9.81 -11.48
N LYS A 125 -18.65 10.46 -11.76
CA LYS A 125 -19.00 10.94 -13.11
C LYS A 125 -18.05 12.07 -13.51
N PRO A 126 -17.49 12.07 -14.74
CA PRO A 126 -16.48 13.03 -15.16
C PRO A 126 -17.03 14.46 -15.24
N GLY A 127 -18.22 14.65 -15.83
CA GLY A 127 -18.82 15.99 -15.96
C GLY A 127 -18.97 16.72 -14.61
N PRO A 128 -19.69 16.14 -13.62
CA PRO A 128 -19.77 16.74 -12.28
C PRO A 128 -18.40 16.95 -11.62
N LEU A 129 -17.47 15.99 -11.78
CA LEU A 129 -16.15 16.04 -11.14
C LEU A 129 -15.32 17.24 -11.65
N GLU A 130 -15.42 17.59 -12.93
CA GLU A 130 -14.75 18.76 -13.52
C GLU A 130 -15.17 20.08 -12.86
N TYR A 131 -16.38 20.14 -12.29
CA TYR A 131 -16.89 21.28 -11.53
C TYR A 131 -16.75 21.10 -10.01
N GLY A 132 -16.01 20.10 -9.54
CA GLY A 132 -15.83 19.80 -8.12
C GLY A 132 -17.03 19.10 -7.46
N HIS A 133 -17.97 18.58 -8.24
CA HIS A 133 -19.12 17.83 -7.75
C HIS A 133 -18.87 16.32 -7.81
N TYR A 134 -18.92 15.66 -6.65
CA TYR A 134 -18.65 14.23 -6.54
C TYR A 134 -19.94 13.42 -6.63
N VAL A 135 -20.30 13.03 -7.85
CA VAL A 135 -21.49 12.20 -8.12
C VAL A 135 -21.06 10.79 -8.51
N ARG A 136 -21.46 9.79 -7.72
CA ARG A 136 -21.16 8.37 -8.00
C ARG A 136 -21.73 7.93 -9.34
N ARG A 137 -21.00 7.04 -10.01
CA ARG A 137 -21.54 6.29 -11.16
C ARG A 137 -22.59 5.29 -10.65
N SER A 138 -23.72 5.20 -11.34
CA SER A 138 -24.86 4.36 -10.94
C SER A 138 -24.57 2.86 -11.10
N ALA A 139 -23.91 2.49 -12.20
CA ALA A 139 -23.49 1.11 -12.46
C ALA A 139 -22.04 0.90 -12.02
N LEU A 140 -21.80 -0.22 -11.34
CA LEU A 140 -20.49 -0.54 -10.76
C LEU A 140 -19.50 -1.18 -11.75
N ASN A 141 -20.01 -1.79 -12.83
CA ASN A 141 -19.20 -2.53 -13.81
C ASN A 141 -18.11 -1.67 -14.45
N LEU A 142 -18.44 -0.42 -14.81
CA LEU A 142 -17.48 0.49 -15.41
C LEU A 142 -16.42 0.97 -14.40
N PRO A 143 -16.79 1.47 -13.19
CA PRO A 143 -15.82 1.75 -12.13
C PRO A 143 -14.85 0.59 -11.88
N LEU A 144 -15.34 -0.64 -11.70
CA LEU A 144 -14.48 -1.79 -11.42
C LEU A 144 -13.50 -2.07 -12.56
N LYS A 145 -13.95 -2.08 -13.82
CA LYS A 145 -13.05 -2.23 -14.97
C LYS A 145 -11.99 -1.13 -15.05
N LEU A 146 -12.37 0.11 -14.73
CA LEU A 146 -11.42 1.22 -14.71
C LEU A 146 -10.41 1.07 -13.57
N LEU A 147 -10.83 0.62 -12.40
CA LEU A 147 -9.93 0.35 -11.27
C LEU A 147 -9.01 -0.85 -11.53
N GLU A 148 -9.51 -1.93 -12.15
CA GLU A 148 -8.71 -3.09 -12.57
C GLU A 148 -7.61 -2.71 -13.56
N SER A 149 -7.88 -1.74 -14.44
CA SER A 149 -6.90 -1.25 -15.41
C SER A 149 -5.79 -0.38 -14.81
N ARG A 150 -5.86 -0.09 -13.50
CA ARG A 150 -4.92 0.77 -12.79
C ARG A 150 -4.10 -0.03 -11.78
N PRO A 151 -2.80 -0.25 -12.05
CA PRO A 151 -1.92 -0.93 -11.12
C PRO A 151 -1.39 0.06 -10.07
N ASP A 152 -2.28 0.73 -9.35
CA ASP A 152 -1.93 1.65 -8.27
C ASP A 152 -2.59 1.24 -6.95
N LEU A 153 -1.96 1.65 -5.84
CA LEU A 153 -2.44 1.31 -4.51
C LEU A 153 -3.77 2.00 -4.19
N ASP A 154 -4.01 3.19 -4.75
CA ASP A 154 -5.27 3.91 -4.62
C ASP A 154 -6.44 3.13 -5.25
N ALA A 155 -6.23 2.40 -6.36
CA ALA A 155 -7.25 1.57 -6.98
C ALA A 155 -7.62 0.38 -6.09
N VAL A 156 -6.62 -0.23 -5.43
CA VAL A 156 -6.87 -1.26 -4.41
C VAL A 156 -7.69 -0.68 -3.27
N ALA A 157 -7.31 0.49 -2.76
CA ALA A 157 -8.00 1.19 -1.68
C ALA A 157 -9.45 1.52 -2.04
N ALA A 158 -9.69 2.02 -3.26
CA ALA A 158 -11.03 2.31 -3.74
C ALA A 158 -11.91 1.06 -3.84
N THR A 159 -11.35 -0.04 -4.35
CA THR A 159 -12.08 -1.31 -4.43
C THR A 159 -12.39 -1.86 -3.04
N VAL A 160 -11.50 -1.65 -2.06
CA VAL A 160 -11.74 -1.96 -0.64
C VAL A 160 -12.90 -1.14 -0.08
N VAL A 161 -12.99 0.17 -0.34
CA VAL A 161 -14.15 0.99 0.08
C VAL A 161 -15.44 0.44 -0.51
N LEU A 162 -15.46 0.18 -1.82
CA LEU A 162 -16.63 -0.37 -2.50
C LEU A 162 -17.07 -1.72 -1.90
N LEU A 163 -16.10 -2.57 -1.55
CA LEU A 163 -16.34 -3.87 -0.93
C LEU A 163 -16.98 -3.72 0.46
N ARG A 164 -16.42 -2.83 1.28
CA ARG A 164 -16.95 -2.52 2.62
C ARG A 164 -18.37 -1.97 2.52
N GLU A 165 -18.64 -1.05 1.59
CA GLU A 165 -19.98 -0.47 1.38
C GLU A 165 -21.01 -1.53 1.00
N ALA A 166 -20.66 -2.42 0.07
CA ALA A 166 -21.55 -3.47 -0.37
C ALA A 166 -21.92 -4.44 0.77
N TYR A 167 -20.97 -4.68 1.68
CA TYR A 167 -21.20 -5.54 2.82
C TYR A 167 -21.99 -4.92 3.96
N GLU A 168 -21.66 -3.69 4.34
CA GLU A 168 -22.40 -2.99 5.39
C GLU A 168 -23.88 -2.85 4.98
N ARG A 169 -24.18 -2.79 3.68
CA ARG A 169 -25.53 -2.83 3.10
C ARG A 169 -26.14 -4.23 2.94
N GLY A 170 -25.43 -5.28 3.35
CA GLY A 170 -25.88 -6.67 3.26
C GLY A 170 -25.93 -7.27 1.85
N ASN A 171 -25.41 -6.59 0.83
CA ASN A 171 -25.46 -7.05 -0.56
C ASN A 171 -24.30 -8.00 -0.88
N ARG A 172 -24.48 -9.28 -0.50
CA ARG A 172 -23.46 -10.32 -0.67
C ARG A 172 -23.06 -10.58 -2.12
N SER A 173 -24.01 -10.54 -3.06
CA SER A 173 -23.70 -10.76 -4.48
C SER A 173 -22.77 -9.67 -4.98
N ARG A 174 -23.09 -8.41 -4.67
CA ARG A 174 -22.27 -7.27 -5.07
C ARG A 174 -20.90 -7.29 -4.39
N ALA A 175 -20.84 -7.64 -3.10
CA ALA A 175 -19.57 -7.78 -2.39
C ALA A 175 -18.68 -8.86 -3.04
N PHE A 176 -19.26 -9.99 -3.48
CA PHE A 176 -18.53 -11.04 -4.19
C PHE A 176 -17.94 -10.54 -5.51
N ASP A 177 -18.72 -9.83 -6.32
CA ASP A 177 -18.24 -9.29 -7.61
C ASP A 177 -17.12 -8.27 -7.41
N ILE A 178 -17.23 -7.42 -6.39
CA ILE A 178 -16.16 -6.47 -6.03
C ILE A 178 -14.93 -7.21 -5.52
N GLY A 179 -15.09 -8.27 -4.72
CA GLY A 179 -13.97 -9.07 -4.23
C GLY A 179 -13.18 -9.73 -5.37
N ARG A 180 -13.87 -10.17 -6.43
CA ARG A 180 -13.21 -10.66 -7.65
C ARG A 180 -12.41 -9.56 -8.36
N SER A 181 -12.98 -8.37 -8.45
CA SER A 181 -12.31 -7.21 -9.03
C SER A 181 -11.08 -6.80 -8.20
N LEU A 182 -11.20 -6.81 -6.87
CA LEU A 182 -10.09 -6.56 -5.94
C LEU A 182 -8.93 -7.51 -6.19
N HIS A 183 -9.22 -8.80 -6.35
CA HIS A 183 -8.19 -9.78 -6.68
C HIS A 183 -7.50 -9.45 -8.02
N ALA A 184 -8.25 -9.13 -9.06
CA ALA A 184 -7.68 -8.75 -10.36
C ALA A 184 -6.78 -7.51 -10.24
N THR A 185 -7.23 -6.46 -9.53
CA THR A 185 -6.42 -5.27 -9.26
C THR A 185 -5.13 -5.63 -8.49
N LEU A 186 -5.21 -6.52 -7.49
CA LEU A 186 -4.03 -6.94 -6.72
C LEU A 186 -3.00 -7.68 -7.58
N LEU A 187 -3.44 -8.53 -8.50
CA LEU A 187 -2.54 -9.21 -9.44
C LEU A 187 -1.82 -8.20 -10.36
N MET A 188 -2.54 -7.18 -10.82
CA MET A 188 -1.96 -6.10 -11.63
C MET A 188 -0.94 -5.29 -10.82
N VAL A 189 -1.29 -4.89 -9.60
CA VAL A 189 -0.40 -4.17 -8.67
C VAL A 189 0.85 -4.99 -8.34
N ALA A 190 0.71 -6.30 -8.12
CA ALA A 190 1.82 -7.20 -7.82
C ALA A 190 2.81 -7.36 -9.00
N SER A 191 2.48 -6.84 -10.18
CA SER A 191 3.32 -6.89 -11.38
C SER A 191 4.00 -5.54 -11.69
N CYS A 192 3.78 -4.50 -10.89
CA CYS A 192 4.30 -3.16 -11.15
C CYS A 192 5.27 -2.70 -10.05
N MET A 193 6.45 -2.22 -10.44
CA MET A 193 7.39 -1.58 -9.52
C MET A 193 6.83 -0.23 -9.04
N PRO A 194 7.10 0.19 -7.78
CA PRO A 194 7.78 -0.57 -6.71
C PRO A 194 6.82 -1.47 -5.92
N LEU A 195 5.54 -1.54 -6.30
CA LEU A 195 4.52 -2.27 -5.55
C LEU A 195 4.74 -3.79 -5.52
N CYS A 196 5.36 -4.37 -6.54
CA CYS A 196 5.69 -5.79 -6.55
C CYS A 196 6.67 -6.20 -5.43
N ASP A 197 7.53 -5.28 -4.96
CA ASP A 197 8.46 -5.54 -3.86
C ASP A 197 7.74 -5.66 -2.50
N ILE A 198 6.53 -5.09 -2.38
CA ILE A 198 5.69 -5.16 -1.17
C ILE A 198 4.41 -5.97 -1.36
N ALA A 199 4.26 -6.63 -2.51
CA ALA A 199 3.01 -7.27 -2.89
C ALA A 199 2.63 -8.41 -1.95
N THR A 200 3.63 -9.12 -1.40
CA THR A 200 3.39 -10.23 -0.47
C THR A 200 2.80 -9.72 0.84
N GLU A 201 3.37 -8.65 1.39
CA GLU A 201 2.93 -7.98 2.60
C GLU A 201 1.54 -7.37 2.40
N LEU A 202 1.31 -6.72 1.26
CA LEU A 202 0.01 -6.15 0.90
C LEU A 202 -1.07 -7.25 0.78
N MET A 203 -0.76 -8.34 0.08
CA MET A 203 -1.68 -9.48 -0.04
C MET A 203 -1.95 -10.14 1.31
N ALA A 204 -0.94 -10.29 2.18
CA ALA A 204 -1.11 -10.84 3.52
C ALA A 204 -2.01 -9.94 4.40
N PHE A 205 -1.76 -8.62 4.36
CA PHE A 205 -2.58 -7.61 5.05
C PHE A 205 -4.05 -7.70 4.63
N LEU A 206 -4.30 -7.71 3.32
CA LEU A 206 -5.67 -7.79 2.80
C LEU A 206 -6.29 -9.17 3.04
N SER A 207 -5.50 -10.24 2.99
CA SER A 207 -5.98 -11.61 3.19
C SER A 207 -6.49 -11.83 4.61
N GLY A 208 -5.72 -11.37 5.59
CA GLY A 208 -6.08 -11.46 7.01
C GLY A 208 -7.33 -10.67 7.37
N ARG A 209 -7.67 -9.61 6.62
CA ARG A 209 -8.73 -8.64 6.98
C ARG A 209 -10.00 -8.79 6.16
N TYR A 210 -9.87 -9.08 4.86
CA TYR A 210 -11.00 -9.08 3.94
C TYR A 210 -11.32 -10.47 3.39
N PHE A 211 -10.34 -11.39 3.34
CA PHE A 211 -10.50 -12.70 2.71
C PHE A 211 -10.78 -13.86 3.69
N LEU A 212 -10.58 -13.66 5.00
CA LEU A 212 -11.06 -14.58 6.05
C LEU A 212 -12.59 -14.52 6.26
N TRP A 213 -13.29 -13.74 5.44
CA TRP A 213 -14.74 -13.66 5.44
C TRP A 213 -15.35 -14.90 4.82
N ARG A 214 -15.42 -15.98 5.62
CA ARG A 214 -15.96 -17.29 5.26
C ARG A 214 -17.33 -17.17 4.59
N PRO A 215 -17.46 -17.63 3.34
CA PRO A 215 -18.72 -18.17 2.85
C PRO A 215 -18.63 -19.66 3.12
N THR A 216 -19.71 -20.20 3.65
CA THR A 216 -19.87 -21.64 3.85
C THR A 216 -19.41 -22.40 2.58
N THR A 217 -18.34 -23.18 2.79
CA THR A 217 -17.97 -24.45 2.13
C THR A 217 -17.54 -24.53 0.65
N LYS A 218 -17.15 -23.45 -0.06
CA LYS A 218 -16.54 -23.61 -1.42
C LYS A 218 -15.28 -22.80 -1.75
N TRP A 219 -14.59 -22.23 -0.76
CA TRP A 219 -13.49 -21.29 -1.01
C TRP A 219 -12.08 -21.86 -0.88
N HIS A 220 -11.95 -23.07 -0.34
CA HIS A 220 -10.64 -23.69 -0.10
C HIS A 220 -9.90 -24.14 -1.37
N SER A 221 -10.57 -24.28 -2.51
CA SER A 221 -10.00 -24.88 -3.72
C SER A 221 -9.37 -23.90 -4.72
N ILE A 222 -9.47 -22.58 -4.50
CA ILE A 222 -8.93 -21.58 -5.45
C ILE A 222 -7.59 -20.98 -4.96
N TRP A 223 -7.26 -21.09 -3.66
CA TRP A 223 -6.26 -20.22 -3.03
C TRP A 223 -5.14 -20.91 -2.22
N MET A 224 -4.98 -22.22 -2.33
CA MET A 224 -3.76 -22.93 -1.90
C MET A 224 -3.36 -23.93 -2.98
N PRO A 225 -2.10 -23.93 -3.45
CA PRO A 225 -0.94 -24.15 -2.56
C PRO A 225 0.25 -23.22 -2.87
N LEU A 226 0.58 -22.30 -1.97
CA LEU A 226 1.98 -21.88 -1.80
C LEU A 226 2.27 -21.76 -0.31
N SER A 227 2.79 -22.88 0.18
CA SER A 227 3.36 -23.08 1.49
C SER A 227 4.44 -22.03 1.77
N PHE A 228 4.22 -21.25 2.82
CA PHE A 228 5.19 -21.05 3.90
C PHE A 228 6.69 -21.11 3.50
N MET A 229 7.31 -19.96 3.23
CA MET A 229 8.76 -19.80 3.41
C MET A 229 9.12 -18.44 3.99
N ARG A 230 9.30 -18.47 5.31
CA ARG A 230 10.11 -17.57 6.13
C ARG A 230 11.47 -17.36 5.45
N ARG A 231 11.70 -16.23 4.76
CA ARG A 231 13.04 -15.86 4.28
C ARG A 231 13.91 -15.48 5.48
N ARG A 232 14.60 -16.48 6.05
CA ARG A 232 15.93 -16.26 6.64
C ARG A 232 16.88 -16.00 5.48
N GLY A 233 17.68 -14.94 5.61
CA GLY A 233 18.65 -14.54 4.61
C GLY A 233 19.55 -15.71 4.18
N ALA A 234 19.59 -15.95 2.88
CA ALA A 234 20.66 -16.66 2.23
C ALA A 234 21.09 -15.79 1.06
N SER A 235 22.35 -15.38 1.12
CA SER A 235 23.08 -14.67 0.09
C SER A 235 23.03 -15.49 -1.21
N ILE A 236 22.61 -14.88 -2.31
CA ILE A 236 22.87 -15.41 -3.65
C ILE A 236 23.84 -14.43 -4.30
N ALA A 237 25.11 -14.86 -4.33
CA ALA A 237 26.12 -14.32 -5.22
C ALA A 237 25.82 -14.86 -6.63
N CYS A 238 25.69 -13.97 -7.61
CA CYS A 238 25.74 -14.34 -9.02
C CYS A 238 27.15 -14.01 -9.55
N CYS A 239 27.83 -15.04 -10.04
CA CYS A 239 28.77 -14.93 -11.16
C CYS A 239 27.97 -15.01 -12.46
#